data_AF-A0A254RCR2-F1
#
_entry.id   AF-A0A254RCR2-F1
#
_cell.length_a   1.000
_cell.length_b   1.000
_cell.length_c   1.000
_cell.angle_alpha   90.00
_cell.angle_beta   90.00
_cell.angle_gamma   90.00
#
_symmetry.space_group_name_H-M   'P 1'
#
loop_
_entity.id
_entity.type
_entity.pdbx_description
1 polymer ?
#
loop_
_entity_poly.entity_id
_entity_poly.type
_entity_poly.pdbx_seq_one_letter_code
_entity_poly.pdbx_strand_id
1 'polypeptide(L)'
;MPDHVTLSISIVVYKKYDDVLLAIDSIERFTDKSLSKKIYIVDNSGYADENHYKKAFLESLSKYDDVQYVDTKKNLGFGKGHNYVIPCLNSDFHAIVNPDIVLYS
;
A
#
# COMPACT_ATOMS: atom_id res chain seq x y z
N MET A 1 -8.06 -14.75 -16.26
CA MET A 1 -6.70 -14.53 -15.74
C MET A 1 -6.74 -13.18 -15.05
N PRO A 2 -6.24 -13.00 -13.83
CA PRO A 2 -6.13 -11.65 -13.27
C PRO A 2 -5.30 -10.79 -14.23
N ASP A 3 -5.66 -9.52 -14.36
CA ASP A 3 -4.96 -8.60 -15.26
C ASP A 3 -3.47 -8.53 -14.86
N HIS A 4 -2.60 -8.62 -15.86
CA HIS A 4 -1.16 -8.46 -15.66
C HIS A 4 -0.87 -6.99 -15.30
N VAL A 5 0.00 -6.79 -14.30
CA VAL A 5 0.37 -5.47 -13.79
C VAL A 5 1.84 -5.25 -14.08
N THR A 6 2.25 -4.08 -14.56
CA THR A 6 3.67 -3.83 -14.84
C THR A 6 4.46 -3.60 -13.54
N LEU A 7 3.91 -2.80 -12.62
CA LEU A 7 4.55 -2.44 -11.37
C LEU A 7 3.65 -2.72 -10.16
N SER A 8 4.09 -3.57 -9.25
CA SER A 8 3.53 -3.60 -7.90
C SER A 8 4.36 -2.75 -6.95
N ILE A 9 3.70 -2.08 -6.02
CA ILE A 9 4.33 -1.26 -4.98
C ILE A 9 3.87 -1.82 -3.63
N SER A 10 4.77 -2.06 -2.69
CA SER A 10 4.41 -2.37 -1.30
C SER A 10 4.82 -1.25 -0.36
N ILE A 11 3.87 -0.81 0.46
CA ILE A 11 4.07 0.15 1.54
C ILE A 11 3.67 -0.53 2.85
N VAL A 12 4.59 -0.62 3.80
CA VAL A 12 4.31 -1.14 5.14
C VAL A 12 3.96 0.01 6.06
N VAL A 13 2.76 -0.03 6.64
CA VAL A 13 2.31 0.98 7.61
C VAL A 13 2.36 0.45 9.03
N TYR A 14 2.87 1.28 9.94
CA TYR A 14 2.83 1.03 11.37
C TYR A 14 2.28 2.25 12.10
N LYS A 15 0.97 2.25 12.36
CA LYS A 15 0.25 3.24 13.18
C LYS A 15 0.26 4.70 12.68
N LYS A 16 0.89 4.98 11.53
CA LYS A 16 0.93 6.31 10.89
C LYS A 16 0.25 6.27 9.52
N TYR A 17 -1.08 6.36 9.51
CA TYR A 17 -1.86 6.26 8.28
C TYR A 17 -1.78 7.51 7.40
N ASP A 18 -1.62 8.70 7.99
CA ASP A 18 -1.61 9.96 7.24
C ASP A 18 -0.41 10.05 6.28
N ASP A 19 0.78 9.63 6.72
CA ASP A 19 1.99 9.58 5.88
C ASP A 19 1.74 8.72 4.63
N VAL A 20 1.07 7.57 4.81
CA VAL A 20 0.75 6.65 3.72
C VAL A 20 -0.25 7.26 2.75
N LEU A 21 -1.26 7.99 3.24
CA LEU A 21 -2.20 8.69 2.37
C LEU A 21 -1.49 9.74 1.51
N LEU A 22 -0.55 10.49 2.10
CA LEU A 22 0.26 11.46 1.36
C LEU A 22 1.16 10.76 0.32
N ALA A 23 1.77 9.63 0.68
CA ALA A 23 2.58 8.84 -0.23
C ALA A 23 1.76 8.34 -1.43
N ILE A 24 0.60 7.71 -1.19
CA ILE A 24 -0.31 7.24 -2.24
C ILE A 24 -0.74 8.41 -3.13
N ASP A 25 -1.17 9.52 -2.54
CA ASP A 25 -1.63 10.69 -3.31
C ASP A 25 -0.53 11.24 -4.23
N SER A 26 0.71 11.31 -3.72
CA SER A 26 1.85 11.75 -4.53
C SER A 26 2.20 10.75 -5.63
N ILE A 27 2.13 9.44 -5.36
CA ILE A 27 2.34 8.40 -6.38
C ILE A 27 1.29 8.51 -7.47
N GLU A 28 0.01 8.61 -7.12
CA GLU A 28 -1.08 8.76 -8.10
C GLU A 28 -0.97 10.03 -8.93
N ARG A 29 -0.51 11.13 -8.32
CA ARG A 29 -0.39 12.42 -9.00
C ARG A 29 0.80 12.48 -9.96
N PHE A 30 1.93 11.88 -9.59
CA PHE A 30 3.21 12.04 -10.30
C PHE A 30 3.67 10.79 -11.06
N THR A 31 2.84 9.75 -11.14
CA THR A 31 3.09 8.58 -11.98
C THR A 31 2.23 8.64 -13.24
N ASP A 32 2.81 8.25 -14.38
CA ASP A 32 2.10 8.19 -15.65
C ASP A 32 0.89 7.24 -15.55
N LYS A 33 -0.30 7.73 -15.93
CA LYS A 33 -1.55 6.97 -15.87
C LYS A 33 -1.60 5.78 -16.84
N SER A 34 -0.72 5.76 -17.85
CA SER A 34 -0.58 4.61 -18.76
C SER A 34 0.19 3.45 -18.15
N LEU A 35 0.91 3.66 -17.04
CA LEU A 35 1.59 2.59 -16.33
C LEU A 35 0.58 1.77 -15.53
N SER A 36 0.40 0.50 -15.92
CA SER A 36 -0.38 -0.46 -15.13
C SER A 36 0.32 -0.74 -13.81
N LYS A 37 -0.26 -0.29 -12.70
CA LYS A 37 0.31 -0.42 -11.36
C LYS A 37 -0.70 -0.94 -10.34
N LYS A 38 -0.19 -1.48 -9.23
CA LYS A 38 -0.99 -1.86 -8.07
C LYS A 38 -0.24 -1.57 -6.78
N ILE A 39 -0.88 -0.89 -5.85
CA ILE A 39 -0.29 -0.50 -4.57
C ILE A 39 -0.85 -1.39 -3.46
N TYR A 40 0.03 -2.12 -2.79
CA TYR A 40 -0.29 -2.92 -1.62
C TYR A 40 0.06 -2.14 -0.34
N ILE A 41 -0.96 -1.84 0.46
CA ILE A 41 -0.77 -1.29 1.80
C ILE A 41 -0.80 -2.43 2.81
N VAL A 42 0.37 -2.76 3.35
CA VAL A 42 0.52 -3.80 4.36
C VAL A 42 0.44 -3.17 5.75
N ASP A 43 -0.72 -3.31 6.38
CA ASP A 43 -0.94 -2.85 7.74
C ASP A 43 -0.30 -3.80 8.74
N ASN A 44 0.75 -3.28 9.37
CA ASN A 44 1.59 -3.97 10.34
C ASN A 44 1.32 -3.45 11.77
N SER A 45 0.28 -2.63 11.97
CA SER A 45 -0.04 -1.98 13.24
C SER A 45 -0.55 -2.96 14.31
N GLY A 46 -1.21 -4.04 13.88
CA GLY A 46 -1.94 -4.95 14.76
C GLY A 46 -3.17 -4.32 15.42
N TYR A 47 -3.71 -3.23 14.85
CA TYR A 47 -4.96 -2.66 15.33
C TYR A 47 -6.15 -3.59 15.07
N ALA A 48 -7.01 -3.70 16.09
CA ALA A 48 -8.29 -4.39 15.98
C ALA A 48 -9.16 -3.77 14.88
N ASP A 49 -10.07 -4.55 14.32
CA ASP A 49 -10.92 -4.12 13.21
C ASP A 49 -11.89 -2.99 13.62
N GLU A 50 -12.20 -2.86 14.92
CA GLU A 50 -13.03 -1.77 15.43
C GLU A 50 -12.28 -0.44 15.59
N ASN A 51 -10.95 -0.43 15.47
CA ASN A 51 -10.12 0.77 15.66
C ASN A 51 -10.55 1.90 14.70
N HIS A 52 -10.85 3.07 15.25
CA HIS A 52 -11.41 4.18 14.48
C HIS A 52 -10.42 4.77 13.47
N TYR A 53 -9.12 4.82 13.79
CA TYR A 53 -8.10 5.29 12.83
C TYR A 53 -8.00 4.37 11.62
N LYS A 54 -8.04 3.05 11.85
CA LYS A 54 -8.05 2.05 10.78
C LYS A 54 -9.29 2.15 9.90
N LYS A 55 -10.48 2.32 10.50
CA LYS A 55 -11.73 2.51 9.74
C LYS A 55 -11.67 3.75 8.85
N ALA A 56 -11.29 4.89 9.40
CA ALA A 56 -11.16 6.13 8.65
C ALA A 56 -10.10 6.03 7.52
N PHE A 57 -9.01 5.31 7.77
CA PHE A 57 -8.00 5.02 6.76
C PHE A 57 -8.58 4.17 5.61
N LEU A 58 -9.29 3.09 5.91
CA LEU A 58 -9.93 2.24 4.90
C LEU A 58 -10.97 3.00 4.06
N GLU A 59 -11.78 3.86 4.69
CA GLU A 59 -12.69 4.76 3.99
C GLU A 59 -11.93 5.67 3.02
N SER A 60 -10.79 6.22 3.46
CA SER A 60 -9.93 7.08 2.63
C SER A 60 -9.30 6.35 1.45
N LEU A 61 -9.02 5.05 1.59
CA LEU A 61 -8.48 4.22 0.51
C LEU A 61 -9.50 3.88 -0.57
N SER A 62 -10.80 3.93 -0.26
CA SER A 62 -11.88 3.52 -1.19
C SER A 62 -11.96 4.30 -2.50
N LYS A 63 -11.28 5.46 -2.59
CA LYS A 63 -11.19 6.28 -3.80
C LYS A 63 -10.09 5.85 -4.78
N TYR A 64 -9.26 4.87 -4.41
CA TYR A 64 -8.15 4.39 -5.23
C TYR A 64 -8.43 2.95 -5.70
N ASP A 65 -8.76 2.79 -6.98
CA ASP A 65 -9.15 1.50 -7.55
C ASP A 65 -7.99 0.49 -7.65
N ASP A 66 -6.75 0.97 -7.67
CA ASP A 66 -5.52 0.18 -7.78
C ASP A 66 -4.79 -0.02 -6.44
N VAL A 67 -5.41 0.37 -5.32
CA VAL A 67 -4.89 0.17 -3.97
C VAL A 67 -5.54 -1.06 -3.32
N GLN A 68 -4.71 -2.00 -2.85
CA GLN A 68 -5.13 -3.15 -2.07
C GLN A 68 -4.61 -3.05 -0.63
N TYR A 69 -5.53 -2.98 0.31
CA TYR A 69 -5.21 -3.07 1.74
C TYR A 69 -5.06 -4.52 2.19
N VAL A 70 -4.05 -4.78 3.03
CA VAL A 70 -3.77 -6.10 3.60
C VAL A 70 -3.41 -5.94 5.07
N ASP A 71 -4.13 -6.65 5.95
CA ASP A 71 -3.91 -6.60 7.38
C ASP A 71 -3.15 -7.83 7.89
N THR A 72 -1.98 -7.60 8.47
CA THR A 72 -1.14 -8.68 9.04
C THR A 72 -1.56 -9.09 10.45
N LYS A 73 -2.51 -8.36 11.07
CA LYS A 73 -3.05 -8.55 12.43
C LYS A 73 -2.04 -8.40 13.57
N LYS A 74 -0.75 -8.28 13.29
CA LYS A 74 0.33 -8.10 14.28
C LYS A 74 1.57 -7.52 13.63
N ASN A 75 2.46 -6.93 14.43
CA ASN A 75 3.73 -6.44 13.91
C ASN A 75 4.67 -7.61 13.53
N LEU A 76 4.92 -7.78 12.24
CA LEU A 76 5.83 -8.79 11.67
C LEU A 76 7.28 -8.28 11.52
N GLY A 77 7.53 -6.99 11.78
CA GLY A 77 8.75 -6.29 11.39
C GLY A 77 8.76 -5.88 9.92
N PHE A 78 9.68 -5.00 9.55
CA PHE A 78 9.70 -4.32 8.24
C PHE A 78 9.81 -5.29 7.05
N GLY A 79 10.87 -6.12 7.02
CA GLY A 79 11.11 -7.03 5.90
C GLY A 79 10.00 -8.07 5.71
N LYS A 80 9.49 -8.66 6.80
CA LYS A 80 8.36 -9.60 6.72
C LYS A 80 7.05 -8.92 6.34
N GLY A 81 6.86 -7.66 6.71
CA GLY A 81 5.74 -6.85 6.24
C GLY A 81 5.72 -6.77 4.72
N HIS A 82 6.83 -6.35 4.09
CA HIS A 82 6.90 -6.32 2.63
C HIS A 82 6.75 -7.71 2.00
N ASN A 83 7.38 -8.73 2.59
CA ASN A 83 7.28 -10.10 2.08
C ASN A 83 5.86 -10.69 2.14
N TYR A 84 4.95 -10.10 2.92
CA TYR A 84 3.60 -10.62 3.12
C TYR A 84 2.80 -10.70 1.81
N VAL A 85 3.06 -9.77 0.88
CA VAL A 85 2.32 -9.70 -0.39
C VAL A 85 3.01 -10.37 -1.56
N ILE A 86 4.27 -10.83 -1.39
CA ILE A 86 5.05 -11.52 -2.44
C ILE A 86 4.26 -12.66 -3.10
N PRO A 87 3.58 -13.56 -2.35
CA PRO A 87 2.80 -14.64 -2.95
C PRO A 87 1.61 -14.19 -3.82
N CYS A 88 1.20 -12.92 -3.70
CA CYS A 88 0.06 -12.35 -4.42
C CYS A 88 0.49 -11.56 -5.68
N LEU A 89 1.79 -11.43 -5.94
CA LEU A 89 2.30 -10.61 -7.04
C LEU A 89 2.20 -11.35 -8.37
N ASN A 90 1.83 -10.61 -9.41
CA ASN A 90 1.85 -11.04 -10.81
C ASN A 90 2.44 -9.94 -11.70
N SER A 91 3.38 -9.17 -11.16
CA SER A 91 3.95 -8.00 -11.82
C SER A 91 5.39 -8.20 -12.26
N ASP A 92 5.81 -7.46 -13.30
CA ASP A 92 7.18 -7.52 -13.82
C ASP A 92 8.19 -6.96 -12.82
N PHE A 93 7.81 -5.86 -12.15
CA PHE A 93 8.62 -5.20 -11.14
C PHE A 93 7.87 -5.08 -9.82
N HIS A 94 8.61 -5.17 -8.71
CA HIS A 94 8.09 -4.93 -7.37
C HIS A 94 8.93 -3.88 -6.65
N ALA A 95 8.31 -2.74 -6.33
CA ALA A 95 8.93 -1.68 -5.55
C ALA A 95 8.58 -1.83 -4.06
N ILE A 96 9.61 -1.84 -3.22
CA ILE A 96 9.49 -1.70 -1.77
C ILE A 96 9.62 -0.21 -1.46
N VAL A 97 8.58 0.38 -0.85
CA VAL A 97 8.48 1.83 -0.66
C VAL A 97 8.19 2.15 0.81
N ASN A 98 8.94 3.10 1.37
CA ASN A 98 8.70 3.59 2.72
C ASN A 98 7.40 4.42 2.76
N PRO A 99 6.66 4.42 3.89
CA PRO A 99 5.36 5.07 3.99
C PRO A 99 5.41 6.60 3.99
N ASP A 100 6.58 7.21 4.13
CA ASP A 100 6.80 8.65 4.30
C ASP A 100 7.42 9.33 3.07
N ILE A 101 7.47 8.64 1.93
CA ILE A 101 7.93 9.24 0.69
C ILE A 101 6.88 10.20 0.10
N VAL A 102 7.37 11.23 -0.60
CA VAL A 102 6.53 12.13 -1.39
C VAL A 102 7.22 12.34 -2.74
N LEU A 103 6.52 12.05 -3.83
CA LEU A 103 7.01 12.31 -5.18
C LEU A 103 6.74 13.77 -5.59
N TYR A 104 7.59 14.29 -6.47
CA TYR A 104 7.50 15.62 -7.07
C TYR A 104 7.77 15.54 -8.58
N SER A 105 7.29 16.54 -9.35
CA SER A 105 7.54 16.70 -10.80
C SER A 105 8.76 17.56 -11.10
#